data_AF-A0A3A8UK37-F1
#
_entry.id   AF-A0A3A8UK37-F1
#
_cell.length_a   1.000
_cell.length_b   1.000
_cell.length_c   1.000
_cell.angle_alpha   90.00
_cell.angle_beta   90.00
_cell.angle_gamma   90.00
#
_symmetry.space_group_name_H-M   'P 1'
#
loop_
_entity.id
_entity.type
_entity.pdbx_description
1 polymer ?
#
loop_
_entity_poly.entity_id
_entity_poly.type
_entity_poly.pdbx_seq_one_letter_code
_entity_poly.pdbx_strand_id
1 'polypeptide(L)'
;MTAVEKLISIAKEENGYLEKKSNKDLDSKTGNAGSSNYTKYARDLYPSLQGQPWCDMYVDWCFVKAFGQAAARQLLCGGFSAYTPTSAQYYKDKGRWRTSPEPGDQVFFKNSVRICHTGIVTRATSDRVYTIEGNTSGASGVVANGGGVCEKSYGLAYSGIAGYGRPDWSLAEDPWYVKGWHHDQNGWWYADTEGTYLKSCWQVINGHKYYFNQDGYAVTDWQQIGGKWYYFEPTAGHPLECALYVTDADGVQAPGIMG
;
A
#
# COMPACT_ATOMS: atom_id res chain seq x y z
N MET A 1 -1.22 13.20 0.40
CA MET A 1 -1.69 12.23 1.41
C MET A 1 -0.45 11.50 1.92
N THR A 2 -0.18 11.52 3.23
CA THR A 2 0.92 10.77 3.84
C THR A 2 0.66 9.26 3.77
N ALA A 3 1.68 8.42 3.99
CA ALA A 3 1.50 6.97 4.07
C ALA A 3 0.44 6.57 5.11
N VAL A 4 0.49 7.20 6.30
CA VAL A 4 -0.49 6.98 7.37
C VAL A 4 -1.91 7.35 6.92
N GLU A 5 -2.09 8.51 6.28
CA GLU A 5 -3.40 8.93 5.76
C GLU A 5 -3.92 7.96 4.68
N LYS A 6 -3.04 7.42 3.84
CA LYS A 6 -3.40 6.43 2.81
C LYS A 6 -3.93 5.14 3.43
N LEU A 7 -3.23 4.58 4.42
CA LEU A 7 -3.71 3.41 5.15
C LEU A 7 -5.09 3.67 5.77
N ILE A 8 -5.24 4.80 6.47
CA ILE A 8 -6.48 5.16 7.16
C ILE A 8 -7.62 5.36 6.16
N SER A 9 -7.37 5.93 4.98
CA SER A 9 -8.37 6.08 3.91
C SER A 9 -8.89 4.72 3.45
N ILE A 10 -7.99 3.79 3.11
CA ILE A 10 -8.33 2.42 2.71
C ILE A 10 -9.14 1.71 3.79
N ALA A 11 -8.73 1.84 5.06
CA ALA A 11 -9.44 1.22 6.16
C ALA A 11 -10.87 1.78 6.31
N LYS A 12 -11.03 3.11 6.22
CA LYS A 12 -12.34 3.80 6.28
C LYS A 12 -13.27 3.43 5.14
N GLU A 13 -12.74 3.24 3.93
CA GLU A 13 -13.51 2.74 2.79
C GLU A 13 -14.14 1.38 3.07
N GLU A 14 -13.59 0.59 3.99
CA GLU A 14 -14.11 -0.71 4.42
C GLU A 14 -15.15 -0.64 5.54
N ASN A 15 -15.32 0.49 6.23
CA ASN A 15 -16.32 0.66 7.30
C ASN A 15 -17.73 0.23 6.84
N GLY A 16 -18.40 -0.60 7.64
CA GLY A 16 -19.71 -1.18 7.30
C GLY A 16 -19.67 -2.42 6.39
N TYR A 17 -18.50 -2.94 6.03
CA TYR A 17 -18.40 -4.26 5.40
C TYR A 17 -18.88 -5.35 6.37
N LEU A 18 -19.72 -6.27 5.89
CA LEU A 18 -20.20 -7.42 6.65
C LEU A 18 -19.58 -8.71 6.11
N GLU A 19 -19.16 -9.62 6.99
CA GLU A 19 -18.71 -10.96 6.57
C GLU A 19 -19.87 -11.76 5.97
N LYS A 20 -19.52 -12.79 5.20
CA LYS A 20 -20.45 -13.53 4.35
C LYS A 20 -20.75 -14.92 4.92
N LYS A 21 -21.89 -15.48 4.52
CA LYS A 21 -22.24 -16.88 4.79
C LYS A 21 -21.47 -17.89 3.94
N SER A 22 -20.91 -17.46 2.80
CA SER A 22 -20.18 -18.30 1.83
C SER A 22 -19.28 -17.45 0.92
N ASN A 23 -18.55 -18.07 0.00
CA ASN A 23 -17.70 -17.40 -1.01
C ASN A 23 -18.46 -16.53 -2.04
N LYS A 24 -19.78 -16.35 -1.90
CA LYS A 24 -20.59 -15.52 -2.79
C LYS A 24 -20.56 -14.05 -2.34
N ASP A 25 -20.55 -13.12 -3.31
CA ASP A 25 -20.66 -11.67 -3.12
C ASP A 25 -19.61 -11.07 -2.16
N LEU A 26 -18.40 -11.64 -2.14
CA LEU A 26 -17.33 -11.23 -1.21
C LEU A 26 -16.93 -9.76 -1.33
N ASP A 27 -17.07 -9.16 -2.52
CA ASP A 27 -16.77 -7.74 -2.76
C ASP A 27 -17.94 -6.80 -2.44
N SER A 28 -19.16 -7.34 -2.25
CA SER A 28 -20.30 -6.54 -1.82
C SER A 28 -20.13 -6.11 -0.38
N LYS A 29 -20.44 -4.84 -0.09
CA LYS A 29 -20.40 -4.30 1.28
C LYS A 29 -21.28 -5.10 2.24
N THR A 30 -22.51 -5.39 1.83
CA THR A 30 -23.56 -6.00 2.68
C THR A 30 -24.25 -7.20 2.04
N GLY A 31 -24.06 -7.45 0.73
CA GLY A 31 -24.58 -8.64 0.06
C GLY A 31 -24.04 -9.93 0.67
N ASN A 32 -24.84 -11.00 0.63
CA ASN A 32 -24.52 -12.32 1.20
C ASN A 32 -24.07 -12.31 2.68
N ALA A 33 -24.44 -11.31 3.47
CA ALA A 33 -24.05 -11.22 4.87
C ALA A 33 -24.45 -12.47 5.67
N GLY A 34 -23.59 -12.87 6.61
CA GLY A 34 -23.78 -14.03 7.48
C GLY A 34 -22.76 -14.03 8.62
N SER A 35 -22.68 -15.13 9.36
CA SER A 35 -21.77 -15.28 10.52
C SER A 35 -20.75 -16.41 10.34
N SER A 36 -20.40 -16.68 9.08
CA SER A 36 -19.52 -17.79 8.71
C SER A 36 -18.11 -17.31 8.36
N ASN A 37 -17.73 -16.06 8.70
CA ASN A 37 -16.39 -15.51 8.48
C ASN A 37 -15.89 -15.53 7.01
N TYR A 38 -16.79 -15.54 6.02
CA TYR A 38 -16.35 -15.46 4.62
C TYR A 38 -16.07 -14.00 4.23
N THR A 39 -14.88 -13.67 3.69
CA THR A 39 -14.50 -12.27 3.45
C THR A 39 -13.58 -12.13 2.24
N LYS A 40 -13.61 -10.98 1.55
CA LYS A 40 -12.63 -10.69 0.50
C LYS A 40 -11.19 -10.66 1.05
N TYR A 41 -10.99 -10.26 2.30
CA TYR A 41 -9.67 -10.17 2.93
C TYR A 41 -8.99 -11.54 3.04
N ALA A 42 -9.73 -12.56 3.47
CA ALA A 42 -9.25 -13.94 3.48
C ALA A 42 -9.02 -14.44 2.05
N ARG A 43 -9.96 -14.27 1.12
CA ARG A 43 -9.78 -14.65 -0.29
C ARG A 43 -8.49 -14.08 -0.90
N ASP A 44 -8.24 -12.79 -0.69
CA ASP A 44 -7.17 -12.05 -1.39
C ASP A 44 -5.78 -12.37 -0.84
N LEU A 45 -5.63 -12.59 0.48
CA LEU A 45 -4.32 -12.80 1.11
C LEU A 45 -4.12 -14.17 1.76
N TYR A 46 -5.21 -14.82 2.17
CA TYR A 46 -5.21 -16.05 2.96
C TYR A 46 -6.27 -17.04 2.47
N PRO A 47 -6.29 -17.42 1.17
CA PRO A 47 -7.42 -18.16 0.60
C PRO A 47 -7.69 -19.50 1.29
N SER A 48 -6.66 -20.13 1.86
CA SER A 48 -6.78 -21.36 2.64
C SER A 48 -7.41 -21.18 4.03
N LEU A 49 -7.54 -19.93 4.51
CA LEU A 49 -8.12 -19.58 5.81
C LEU A 49 -9.51 -18.96 5.69
N GLN A 50 -10.19 -19.15 4.56
CA GLN A 50 -11.58 -18.74 4.42
C GLN A 50 -12.46 -19.32 5.55
N GLY A 51 -13.32 -18.49 6.14
CA GLY A 51 -14.21 -18.89 7.23
C GLY A 51 -13.55 -18.91 8.61
N GLN A 52 -12.29 -18.45 8.72
CA GLN A 52 -11.60 -18.25 9.99
C GLN A 52 -11.73 -16.79 10.48
N PRO A 53 -11.54 -16.53 11.78
CA PRO A 53 -11.51 -15.17 12.29
C PRO A 53 -10.49 -14.29 11.55
N TRP A 54 -10.93 -13.10 11.14
CA TRP A 54 -10.25 -12.34 10.07
C TRP A 54 -9.77 -10.94 10.48
N CYS A 55 -9.75 -10.60 11.78
CA CYS A 55 -9.34 -9.26 12.25
C CYS A 55 -7.92 -8.87 11.82
N ASP A 56 -6.95 -9.78 11.94
CA ASP A 56 -5.55 -9.54 11.55
C ASP A 56 -5.40 -9.59 10.01
N MET A 57 -6.13 -10.50 9.35
CA MET A 57 -6.17 -10.56 7.88
C MET A 57 -6.68 -9.25 7.26
N TYR A 58 -7.65 -8.59 7.91
CA TYR A 58 -8.16 -7.28 7.50
C TYR A 58 -7.07 -6.21 7.61
N VAL A 59 -6.32 -6.18 8.71
CA VAL A 59 -5.21 -5.22 8.87
C VAL A 59 -4.17 -5.45 7.77
N ASP A 60 -3.69 -6.69 7.60
CA ASP A 60 -2.74 -7.04 6.54
C ASP A 60 -3.25 -6.63 5.16
N TRP A 61 -4.53 -6.88 4.88
CA TRP A 61 -5.17 -6.49 3.62
C TRP A 61 -5.16 -4.99 3.41
N CYS A 62 -5.49 -4.18 4.42
CA CYS A 62 -5.41 -2.73 4.33
C CYS A 62 -4.00 -2.25 4.00
N PHE A 63 -2.95 -2.82 4.63
CA PHE A 63 -1.57 -2.49 4.29
C PHE A 63 -1.21 -2.91 2.86
N VAL A 64 -1.58 -4.11 2.42
CA VAL A 64 -1.32 -4.57 1.05
C VAL A 64 -2.04 -3.72 0.02
N LYS A 65 -3.28 -3.31 0.28
CA LYS A 65 -4.01 -2.41 -0.61
C LYS A 65 -3.40 -1.02 -0.69
N ALA A 66 -2.81 -0.53 0.41
CA ALA A 66 -2.17 0.78 0.43
C ALA A 66 -0.78 0.78 -0.22
N PHE A 67 0.03 -0.27 -0.02
CA PHE A 67 1.47 -0.25 -0.31
C PHE A 67 1.98 -1.40 -1.18
N GLY A 68 1.11 -2.34 -1.56
CA GLY A 68 1.52 -3.59 -2.20
C GLY A 68 2.18 -4.57 -1.23
N GLN A 69 2.29 -5.84 -1.65
CA GLN A 69 2.64 -6.94 -0.76
C GLN A 69 4.05 -6.84 -0.15
N ALA A 70 5.04 -6.41 -0.93
CA ALA A 70 6.43 -6.33 -0.47
C ALA A 70 6.61 -5.26 0.61
N ALA A 71 6.18 -4.02 0.34
CA ALA A 71 6.29 -2.91 1.28
C ALA A 71 5.41 -3.13 2.51
N ALA A 72 4.17 -3.62 2.34
CA ALA A 72 3.30 -3.98 3.46
C ALA A 72 3.97 -4.97 4.42
N ARG A 73 4.63 -6.01 3.90
CA ARG A 73 5.34 -6.98 4.75
C ARG A 73 6.47 -6.34 5.54
N GLN A 74 7.22 -5.41 4.93
CA GLN A 74 8.30 -4.71 5.62
C GLN A 74 7.76 -3.77 6.71
N LEU A 75 6.71 -3.01 6.40
CA LEU A 75 6.01 -2.13 7.33
C LEU A 75 5.49 -2.89 8.55
N LEU A 76 4.94 -4.09 8.33
CA LEU A 76 4.47 -5.01 9.36
C LEU A 76 5.60 -5.88 9.96
N CYS A 77 6.81 -5.32 10.07
CA CYS A 77 7.95 -5.92 10.76
C CYS A 77 8.45 -7.26 10.16
N GLY A 78 8.23 -7.46 8.85
CA GLY A 78 8.73 -8.60 8.08
C GLY A 78 7.74 -9.76 7.95
N GLY A 79 6.52 -9.65 8.48
CA GLY A 79 5.56 -10.75 8.53
C GLY A 79 4.14 -10.33 8.26
N PHE A 80 3.36 -11.29 7.76
CA PHE A 80 1.91 -11.27 7.78
C PHE A 80 1.45 -12.38 8.72
N SER A 81 0.32 -12.20 9.40
CA SER A 81 -0.28 -13.26 10.18
C SER A 81 -1.79 -13.12 10.25
N ALA A 82 -2.50 -14.25 10.19
CA ALA A 82 -3.90 -14.32 10.57
C ALA A 82 -4.09 -14.46 12.09
N TYR A 83 -3.00 -14.56 12.86
CA TYR A 83 -3.02 -14.84 14.29
C TYR A 83 -2.43 -13.68 15.11
N THR A 84 -3.30 -12.99 15.83
CA THR A 84 -2.97 -11.73 16.50
C THR A 84 -1.81 -11.79 17.50
N PRO A 85 -1.57 -12.87 18.28
CA PRO A 85 -0.36 -12.98 19.09
C PRO A 85 0.94 -12.98 18.27
N THR A 86 0.94 -13.63 17.10
CA THR A 86 2.10 -13.68 16.21
C THR A 86 2.35 -12.32 15.57
N SER A 87 1.30 -11.66 15.06
CA SER A 87 1.42 -10.30 14.51
C SER A 87 1.97 -9.31 15.54
N ALA A 88 1.45 -9.34 16.77
CA ALA A 88 1.99 -8.55 17.88
C ALA A 88 3.46 -8.87 18.19
N GLN A 89 3.88 -10.13 18.06
CA GLN A 89 5.25 -10.54 18.32
C GLN A 89 6.22 -9.98 17.28
N TYR A 90 5.83 -9.84 16.01
CA TYR A 90 6.67 -9.20 14.98
C TYR A 90 7.10 -7.79 15.40
N TYR A 91 6.17 -6.98 15.90
CA TYR A 91 6.49 -5.64 16.40
C TYR A 91 7.38 -5.68 17.64
N LYS A 92 7.16 -6.62 18.56
CA LYS A 92 7.99 -6.76 19.76
C LYS A 92 9.43 -7.13 19.40
N ASP A 93 9.62 -8.11 18.53
CA ASP A 93 10.93 -8.59 18.09
C ASP A 93 11.72 -7.50 17.34
N LYS A 94 11.03 -6.59 16.64
CA LYS A 94 11.64 -5.45 15.95
C LYS A 94 11.76 -4.19 16.81
N GLY A 95 11.41 -4.23 18.10
CA GLY A 95 11.46 -3.05 18.97
C GLY A 95 10.45 -1.95 18.59
N ARG A 96 9.38 -2.33 17.87
CA ARG A 96 8.32 -1.44 17.34
C ARG A 96 7.01 -1.52 18.14
N TRP A 97 7.00 -2.26 19.24
CA TRP A 97 5.89 -2.26 20.20
C TRP A 97 5.85 -0.95 21.00
N ARG A 98 4.66 -0.40 21.24
CA ARG A 98 4.42 0.87 21.94
C ARG A 98 3.27 0.73 22.94
N THR A 99 3.27 1.61 23.93
CA THR A 99 2.22 1.72 24.96
C THR A 99 1.30 2.94 24.76
N SER A 100 1.68 3.85 23.86
CA SER A 100 0.88 5.01 23.45
C SER A 100 0.52 4.91 21.97
N PRO A 101 -0.73 5.22 21.58
CA PRO A 101 -1.16 5.15 20.19
C PRO A 101 -0.72 6.36 19.37
N GLU A 102 -0.40 6.11 18.11
CA GLU A 102 -0.38 7.11 17.04
C GLU A 102 -1.28 6.65 15.88
N PRO A 103 -1.83 7.59 15.07
CA PRO A 103 -2.53 7.24 13.84
C PRO A 103 -1.67 6.33 12.95
N GLY A 104 -2.28 5.29 12.41
CA GLY A 104 -1.61 4.26 11.61
C GLY A 104 -1.07 3.08 12.41
N ASP A 105 -0.92 3.18 13.73
CA ASP A 105 -0.52 2.04 14.55
C ASP A 105 -1.55 0.89 14.42
N GLN A 106 -1.07 -0.34 14.46
CA GLN A 106 -1.93 -1.50 14.68
C GLN A 106 -2.20 -1.62 16.19
N VAL A 107 -3.45 -1.44 16.63
CA VAL A 107 -3.83 -1.66 18.02
C VAL A 107 -4.06 -3.15 18.28
N PHE A 108 -3.64 -3.65 19.43
CA PHE A 108 -3.87 -5.02 19.86
C PHE A 108 -4.65 -5.05 21.17
N PHE A 109 -5.64 -5.93 21.23
CA PHE A 109 -6.48 -6.14 22.41
C PHE A 109 -6.29 -7.54 22.98
N LYS A 110 -6.42 -7.67 24.29
CA LYS A 110 -6.25 -8.91 25.04
C LYS A 110 -7.49 -9.30 25.83
N ASN A 111 -7.60 -10.60 26.09
CA ASN A 111 -8.43 -11.16 27.14
C ASN A 111 -7.52 -11.79 28.23
N SER A 112 -8.08 -12.60 29.12
CA SER A 112 -7.33 -13.29 30.17
C SER A 112 -6.33 -14.34 29.66
N VAL A 113 -6.41 -14.74 28.39
CA VAL A 113 -5.63 -15.83 27.80
C VAL A 113 -4.54 -15.30 26.86
N ARG A 114 -4.88 -14.35 25.98
CA ARG A 114 -3.99 -13.91 24.91
C ARG A 114 -4.39 -12.56 24.32
N ILE A 115 -3.56 -12.06 23.41
CA ILE A 115 -3.98 -11.08 22.41
C ILE A 115 -5.03 -11.76 21.53
N CYS A 116 -6.24 -11.20 21.49
CA CYS A 116 -7.42 -11.83 20.89
C CYS A 116 -8.04 -11.01 19.75
N HIS A 117 -7.68 -9.74 19.60
CA HIS A 117 -8.25 -8.87 18.57
C HIS A 117 -7.27 -7.75 18.19
N THR A 118 -7.52 -7.12 17.04
CA THR A 118 -6.69 -6.03 16.52
C THR A 118 -7.50 -5.12 15.59
N GLY A 119 -6.97 -3.92 15.35
CA GLY A 119 -7.47 -2.99 14.35
C GLY A 119 -6.43 -1.91 14.02
N ILE A 120 -6.82 -0.94 13.21
CA ILE A 120 -5.96 0.19 12.81
C ILE A 120 -6.37 1.41 13.62
N VAL A 121 -5.41 2.09 14.25
CA VAL A 121 -5.63 3.37 14.92
C VAL A 121 -5.85 4.45 13.86
N THR A 122 -7.00 5.11 13.90
CA THR A 122 -7.34 6.21 12.96
C THR A 122 -7.08 7.58 13.56
N ARG A 123 -7.13 7.70 14.89
CA ARG A 123 -6.89 8.95 15.63
C ARG A 123 -6.61 8.65 17.10
N ALA A 124 -5.81 9.49 17.75
CA ALA A 124 -5.63 9.50 19.20
C ALA A 124 -5.88 10.91 19.77
N THR A 125 -6.45 10.98 20.98
CA THR A 125 -6.58 12.18 21.80
C THR A 125 -5.86 11.96 23.13
N SER A 126 -5.90 12.94 24.02
CA SER A 126 -5.31 12.83 25.36
C SER A 126 -5.94 11.74 26.23
N ASP A 127 -7.17 11.31 25.93
CA ASP A 127 -7.97 10.40 26.75
C ASP A 127 -8.51 9.17 26.01
N ARG A 128 -8.52 9.19 24.66
CA ARG A 128 -9.08 8.12 23.84
C ARG A 128 -8.20 7.74 22.65
N VAL A 129 -8.38 6.50 22.22
CA VAL A 129 -7.94 6.00 20.90
C VAL A 129 -9.17 5.68 20.06
N TYR A 130 -9.12 6.03 18.78
CA TYR A 130 -10.14 5.75 17.77
C TYR A 130 -9.54 4.79 16.76
N THR A 131 -10.33 3.79 16.39
CA THR A 131 -9.86 2.66 15.61
C THR A 131 -10.87 2.32 14.52
N ILE A 132 -10.41 1.59 13.52
CA ILE A 132 -11.27 0.86 12.60
C ILE A 132 -10.79 -0.58 12.57
N GLU A 133 -11.71 -1.50 12.81
CA GLU A 133 -11.37 -2.89 13.14
C GLU A 133 -12.20 -3.81 12.27
N GLY A 134 -11.58 -4.90 11.79
CA GLY A 134 -12.25 -5.98 11.09
C GLY A 134 -12.62 -7.11 12.05
N ASN A 135 -13.60 -7.93 11.66
CA ASN A 135 -14.16 -9.00 12.45
C ASN A 135 -14.67 -8.55 13.83
N THR A 136 -15.36 -7.42 13.85
CA THR A 136 -15.93 -6.77 15.03
C THR A 136 -17.39 -6.38 14.78
N SER A 137 -18.04 -5.75 15.75
CA SER A 137 -19.35 -5.13 15.57
C SER A 137 -19.37 -3.69 16.10
N GLY A 138 -20.42 -2.94 15.78
CA GLY A 138 -20.64 -1.58 16.28
C GLY A 138 -20.94 -1.50 17.79
N ALA A 139 -21.04 -2.62 18.50
CA ALA A 139 -21.22 -2.62 19.94
C ALA A 139 -19.97 -2.09 20.67
N SER A 140 -20.19 -1.44 21.81
CA SER A 140 -19.10 -0.91 22.64
C SER A 140 -18.18 -2.01 23.17
N GLY A 141 -16.90 -1.67 23.41
CA GLY A 141 -15.90 -2.62 23.89
C GLY A 141 -15.29 -3.48 22.80
N VAL A 142 -14.48 -4.46 23.18
CA VAL A 142 -13.82 -5.38 22.24
C VAL A 142 -14.77 -6.53 21.93
N VAL A 143 -15.17 -6.66 20.67
CA VAL A 143 -16.06 -7.72 20.19
C VAL A 143 -15.30 -8.52 19.15
N ALA A 144 -14.51 -9.49 19.59
CA ALA A 144 -13.84 -10.38 18.67
C ALA A 144 -14.88 -11.28 17.96
N ASN A 145 -14.72 -11.47 16.66
CA ASN A 145 -15.63 -12.26 15.83
C ASN A 145 -17.04 -11.66 15.68
N GLY A 146 -17.10 -10.34 15.52
CA GLY A 146 -18.35 -9.56 15.53
C GLY A 146 -19.05 -9.37 14.18
N GLY A 147 -18.52 -9.90 13.08
CA GLY A 147 -19.24 -9.99 11.81
C GLY A 147 -19.03 -8.86 10.80
N GLY A 148 -18.23 -7.84 11.10
CA GLY A 148 -18.00 -6.75 10.15
C GLY A 148 -16.80 -5.86 10.44
N VAL A 149 -16.67 -4.81 9.63
CA VAL A 149 -15.72 -3.71 9.83
C VAL A 149 -16.47 -2.54 10.47
N CYS A 150 -15.99 -2.06 11.62
CA CYS A 150 -16.61 -0.95 12.32
C CYS A 150 -15.56 0.03 12.87
N GLU A 151 -15.91 1.31 12.88
CA GLU A 151 -15.20 2.30 13.68
C GLU A 151 -15.51 2.13 15.15
N LYS A 152 -14.48 2.19 16.00
CA LYS A 152 -14.58 2.01 17.45
C LYS A 152 -13.74 3.06 18.18
N SER A 153 -13.96 3.15 19.49
CA SER A 153 -13.10 3.97 20.35
C SER A 153 -13.05 3.45 21.77
N TYR A 154 -11.90 3.68 22.42
CA TYR A 154 -11.59 3.18 23.75
C TYR A 154 -10.94 4.29 24.56
N GLY A 155 -11.17 4.32 25.88
CA GLY A 155 -10.31 5.12 26.76
C GLY A 155 -8.89 4.57 26.73
N LEU A 156 -7.87 5.42 26.79
CA LEU A 156 -6.46 4.97 26.74
C LEU A 156 -6.10 4.02 27.90
N ALA A 157 -6.79 4.15 29.04
CA ALA A 157 -6.64 3.27 30.20
C ALA A 157 -7.51 1.99 30.12
N TYR A 158 -8.18 1.71 29.01
CA TYR A 158 -9.02 0.52 28.87
C TYR A 158 -8.17 -0.75 29.02
N SER A 159 -8.45 -1.56 30.04
CA SER A 159 -7.64 -2.71 30.46
C SER A 159 -7.52 -3.81 29.39
N GLY A 160 -8.44 -3.82 28.42
CA GLY A 160 -8.41 -4.71 27.27
C GLY A 160 -7.39 -4.32 26.20
N ILE A 161 -6.80 -3.12 26.23
CA ILE A 161 -5.70 -2.75 25.32
C ILE A 161 -4.43 -3.47 25.80
N ALA A 162 -3.81 -4.23 24.89
CA ALA A 162 -2.52 -4.86 25.13
C ALA A 162 -1.35 -3.92 24.80
N GLY A 163 -1.50 -3.14 23.73
CA GLY A 163 -0.52 -2.18 23.24
C GLY A 163 -0.69 -1.94 21.74
N TYR A 164 0.33 -1.34 21.14
CA TYR A 164 0.30 -0.87 19.75
C TYR A 164 1.55 -1.33 19.00
N GLY A 165 1.38 -1.91 17.82
CA GLY A 165 2.46 -2.14 16.88
C GLY A 165 2.60 -0.93 15.97
N ARG A 166 3.78 -0.29 15.98
CA ARG A 166 4.06 0.86 15.11
C ARG A 166 4.76 0.41 13.84
N PRO A 167 4.12 0.51 12.65
CA PRO A 167 4.81 0.26 11.40
C PRO A 167 6.05 1.13 11.24
N ASP A 168 7.04 0.64 10.52
CA ASP A 168 8.22 1.44 10.19
C ASP A 168 7.91 2.42 9.06
N TRP A 169 7.23 3.51 9.39
CA TRP A 169 6.69 4.46 8.40
C TRP A 169 7.75 5.05 7.47
N SER A 170 9.02 5.12 7.88
CA SER A 170 10.12 5.56 7.00
C SER A 170 10.31 4.65 5.79
N LEU A 171 9.80 3.41 5.80
CA LEU A 171 9.80 2.50 4.64
C LEU A 171 8.67 2.79 3.65
N ALA A 172 7.67 3.56 4.05
CA ALA A 172 6.60 4.06 3.18
C ALA A 172 6.76 5.54 2.84
N GLU A 173 7.86 6.16 3.29
CA GLU A 173 8.28 7.50 2.91
C GLU A 173 9.05 7.52 1.57
N ASP A 174 9.18 6.37 0.89
CA ASP A 174 9.64 6.33 -0.49
C ASP A 174 8.78 7.25 -1.36
N PRO A 175 9.40 8.04 -2.25
CA PRO A 175 8.76 9.16 -2.92
C PRO A 175 7.53 8.72 -3.73
N TRP A 176 6.41 9.37 -3.43
CA TRP A 176 5.19 9.26 -4.22
C TRP A 176 5.35 10.05 -5.51
N TYR A 177 5.28 9.37 -6.64
CA TYR A 177 5.33 10.01 -7.95
C TYR A 177 3.96 10.07 -8.60
N VAL A 178 3.59 11.24 -9.14
CA VAL A 178 2.47 11.29 -10.10
C VAL A 178 2.92 10.53 -11.35
N LYS A 179 2.19 9.52 -11.80
CA LYS A 179 2.55 8.78 -13.03
C LYS A 179 2.72 9.75 -14.20
N GLY A 180 3.85 9.66 -14.90
CA GLY A 180 4.15 10.56 -16.02
C GLY A 180 5.55 11.17 -15.97
N TRP A 181 5.74 12.20 -16.77
CA TRP A 181 6.99 12.95 -16.89
C TRP A 181 7.21 13.91 -15.72
N HIS A 182 8.46 13.98 -15.28
CA HIS A 182 8.96 14.93 -14.28
C HIS A 182 10.30 15.50 -14.74
N HIS A 183 10.62 16.71 -14.31
CA HIS A 183 11.86 17.39 -14.65
C HIS A 183 12.46 18.04 -13.41
N ASP A 184 13.73 17.76 -13.14
CA ASP A 184 14.50 18.39 -12.07
C ASP A 184 15.82 18.96 -12.61
N GLN A 185 16.74 19.34 -11.73
CA GLN A 185 18.04 19.91 -12.10
C GLN A 185 18.95 18.96 -12.90
N ASN A 186 18.71 17.65 -12.86
CA ASN A 186 19.48 16.62 -13.54
C ASN A 186 18.83 16.21 -14.88
N GLY A 187 17.58 16.56 -15.13
CA GLY A 187 16.88 16.35 -16.39
C GLY A 187 15.50 15.69 -16.25
N TRP A 188 15.00 15.17 -17.36
CA TRP A 188 13.70 14.50 -17.43
C TRP A 188 13.77 13.07 -16.91
N TRP A 189 12.78 12.64 -16.14
CA TRP A 189 12.58 11.24 -15.75
C TRP A 189 11.10 10.89 -15.79
N TYR A 190 10.78 9.59 -15.76
CA TYR A 190 9.40 9.12 -15.92
C TYR A 190 8.99 8.15 -14.83
N ALA A 191 7.95 8.53 -14.09
CA ALA A 191 7.29 7.69 -13.10
C ALA A 191 6.38 6.68 -13.80
N ASP A 192 6.72 5.39 -13.73
CA ASP A 192 5.89 4.31 -14.29
C ASP A 192 4.71 3.97 -13.36
N THR A 193 4.95 4.02 -12.06
CA THR A 193 3.96 3.86 -11.00
C THR A 193 4.16 4.89 -9.89
N GLU A 194 3.28 4.87 -8.89
CA GLU A 194 3.32 5.80 -7.76
C GLU A 194 4.51 5.59 -6.81
N GLY A 195 5.32 4.54 -7.01
CA GLY A 195 6.51 4.26 -6.21
C GLY A 195 7.71 3.77 -7.01
N THR A 196 7.69 3.87 -8.34
CA THR A 196 8.85 3.55 -9.18
C THR A 196 8.92 4.43 -10.41
N TYR A 197 10.14 4.64 -10.91
CA TYR A 197 10.44 5.32 -12.16
C TYR A 197 11.29 4.44 -13.06
N LEU A 198 11.33 4.78 -14.36
CA LEU A 198 12.08 4.05 -15.37
C LEU A 198 13.59 4.28 -15.20
N LYS A 199 14.38 3.22 -15.30
CA LYS A 199 15.85 3.26 -15.23
C LYS A 199 16.47 2.12 -16.01
N SER A 200 17.61 2.37 -16.64
CA SER A 200 18.36 1.41 -17.46
C SER A 200 17.51 0.68 -18.51
N CYS A 201 16.55 1.37 -19.14
CA CYS A 201 15.58 0.73 -20.01
C CYS A 201 15.17 1.60 -21.20
N TRP A 202 14.80 0.92 -22.29
CA TRP A 202 14.04 1.51 -23.38
C TRP A 202 12.56 1.57 -23.03
N GLN A 203 11.88 2.65 -23.40
CA GLN A 203 10.44 2.75 -23.25
C GLN A 203 9.81 3.53 -24.40
N VAL A 204 8.61 3.11 -24.82
CA VAL A 204 7.75 3.91 -25.72
C VAL A 204 6.69 4.62 -24.88
N ILE A 205 6.61 5.94 -25.01
CA ILE A 205 5.69 6.82 -24.28
C ILE A 205 5.03 7.75 -25.30
N ASN A 206 3.70 7.72 -25.39
CA ASN A 206 2.92 8.49 -26.37
C ASN A 206 3.42 8.31 -27.82
N GLY A 207 3.82 7.09 -28.19
CA GLY A 207 4.31 6.75 -29.53
C GLY A 207 5.80 7.02 -29.76
N HIS A 208 6.46 7.80 -28.91
CA HIS A 208 7.87 8.14 -29.04
C HIS A 208 8.76 7.24 -28.18
N LYS A 209 9.97 6.93 -28.65
CA LYS A 209 10.91 6.06 -27.94
C LYS A 209 11.92 6.86 -27.15
N TYR A 210 12.15 6.45 -25.91
CA TYR A 210 13.09 7.06 -24.97
C TYR A 210 14.01 5.98 -24.38
N TYR A 211 15.17 6.41 -23.88
CA TYR A 211 16.05 5.57 -23.08
C TYR A 211 16.37 6.27 -21.76
N PHE A 212 16.18 5.54 -20.65
CA PHE A 212 16.48 6.03 -19.31
C PHE A 212 17.81 5.43 -18.85
N ASN A 213 18.71 6.30 -18.38
CA ASN A 213 20.02 5.88 -17.88
C ASN A 213 19.92 5.16 -16.51
N GLN A 214 21.06 4.79 -15.93
CA GLN A 214 21.11 4.05 -14.66
C GLN A 214 20.51 4.82 -13.47
N ASP A 215 20.59 6.15 -13.51
CA ASP A 215 20.04 7.05 -12.50
C ASP A 215 18.56 7.37 -12.75
N GLY A 216 18.02 6.95 -13.90
CA GLY A 216 16.62 7.06 -14.30
C GLY A 216 16.25 8.31 -15.09
N TYR A 217 17.24 9.05 -15.59
CA TYR A 217 17.02 10.22 -16.43
C TYR A 217 16.99 9.83 -17.92
N ALA A 218 16.05 10.41 -18.66
CA ALA A 218 15.96 10.29 -20.10
C ALA A 218 17.19 10.93 -20.75
N VAL A 219 17.85 10.20 -21.62
CA VAL A 219 19.10 10.64 -22.26
C VAL A 219 18.84 11.62 -23.41
N THR A 220 19.82 12.46 -23.70
CA THR A 220 19.85 13.39 -24.83
C THR A 220 21.12 13.19 -25.66
N ASP A 221 21.17 13.78 -26.86
CA ASP A 221 22.32 13.75 -27.77
C ASP A 221 22.70 12.32 -28.19
N TRP A 222 23.91 12.13 -28.71
CA TRP A 222 24.47 10.85 -29.10
C TRP A 222 24.72 9.94 -27.91
N GLN A 223 24.16 8.73 -27.96
CA GLN A 223 24.31 7.70 -26.94
C GLN A 223 24.66 6.36 -27.57
N GLN A 224 25.61 5.65 -26.97
CA GLN A 224 25.96 4.29 -27.37
C GLN A 224 25.27 3.28 -26.46
N ILE A 225 24.30 2.54 -26.98
CA ILE A 225 23.47 1.59 -26.21
C ILE A 225 23.55 0.22 -26.90
N GLY A 226 23.99 -0.81 -26.17
CA GLY A 226 24.14 -2.16 -26.75
C GLY A 226 25.07 -2.21 -27.97
N GLY A 227 26.11 -1.37 -27.99
CA GLY A 227 27.09 -1.29 -29.09
C GLY A 227 26.62 -0.51 -30.33
N LYS A 228 25.42 0.08 -30.30
CA LYS A 228 24.87 0.89 -31.41
C LYS A 228 24.72 2.34 -30.98
N TRP A 229 24.89 3.26 -31.92
CA TRP A 229 24.69 4.69 -31.70
C TRP A 229 23.25 5.10 -31.99
N TYR A 230 22.72 5.94 -31.11
CA TYR A 230 21.38 6.53 -31.16
C TYR A 230 21.49 8.02 -30.88
N TYR A 231 20.67 8.83 -31.54
CA TYR A 231 20.64 10.28 -31.32
C TYR A 231 19.28 10.69 -30.74
N PHE A 232 19.29 11.38 -29.62
CA PHE A 232 18.10 11.82 -28.89
C PHE A 232 18.01 13.36 -28.89
N GLU A 233 16.81 13.91 -29.01
CA GLU A 233 16.56 15.37 -29.03
C GLU A 233 17.18 16.07 -27.82
N PRO A 234 18.21 16.92 -28.01
CA PRO A 234 18.92 17.57 -26.91
C PRO A 234 18.38 18.96 -26.55
N THR A 235 17.45 19.50 -27.34
CA THR A 235 17.03 20.90 -27.18
C THR A 235 16.07 21.04 -26.00
N ALA A 236 16.55 21.68 -24.93
CA ALA A 236 15.75 22.01 -23.76
C ALA A 236 14.49 22.80 -24.15
N GLY A 237 13.32 22.30 -23.73
CA GLY A 237 12.03 22.91 -24.04
C GLY A 237 11.46 22.54 -25.41
N HIS A 238 12.13 21.68 -26.19
CA HIS A 238 11.52 21.09 -27.38
C HIS A 238 10.33 20.19 -26.96
N PRO A 239 9.21 20.17 -27.71
CA PRO A 239 8.04 19.36 -27.35
C PRO A 239 8.30 17.84 -27.22
N LEU A 240 9.39 17.38 -27.83
CA LEU A 240 9.84 15.98 -27.83
C LEU A 240 11.29 15.87 -27.34
N GLU A 241 11.68 16.71 -26.39
CA GLU A 241 12.98 16.60 -25.71
C GLU A 241 13.22 15.15 -25.24
N CYS A 242 14.46 14.67 -25.37
CA CYS A 242 14.89 13.30 -25.08
C CYS A 242 14.31 12.20 -25.99
N ALA A 243 13.45 12.51 -26.97
CA ALA A 243 12.91 11.49 -27.86
C ALA A 243 13.97 11.03 -28.88
N LEU A 244 13.96 9.75 -29.19
CA LEU A 244 14.85 9.15 -30.18
C LEU A 244 14.52 9.67 -31.59
N TYR A 245 15.54 10.10 -32.33
CA TYR A 245 15.43 10.35 -33.75
C TYR A 245 15.28 9.04 -34.52
N VAL A 246 14.31 9.01 -35.43
CA VAL A 246 14.13 7.93 -36.39
C VAL A 246 14.37 8.47 -37.79
N THR A 247 14.81 7.60 -38.70
CA THR A 247 14.98 7.91 -40.12
C THR A 247 13.88 7.20 -40.90
N ASP A 248 13.15 7.94 -41.73
CA ASP A 248 12.13 7.35 -42.60
C ASP A 248 12.74 6.75 -43.89
N ALA A 249 11.87 6.24 -44.78
CA ALA A 249 12.28 5.60 -46.03
C ALA A 249 13.00 6.55 -46.99
N ASP A 250 12.78 7.87 -46.85
CA ASP A 250 13.37 8.91 -47.69
C ASP A 250 14.63 9.52 -47.06
N GLY A 251 15.04 9.04 -45.88
CA GLY A 251 16.24 9.49 -45.18
C GLY A 251 16.01 10.71 -44.27
N VAL A 252 14.77 11.15 -44.09
CA VAL A 252 14.44 12.30 -43.24
C VAL A 252 14.51 11.88 -41.77
N GLN A 253 15.15 12.71 -40.95
CA GLN A 253 15.33 12.47 -39.52
C GLN A 253 14.45 13.40 -38.68
N ALA A 254 13.69 12.83 -37.76
CA ALA A 254 12.88 13.58 -36.79
C ALA A 254 12.71 12.79 -35.48
N PRO A 255 12.42 13.47 -34.34
CA PRO A 255 11.98 12.80 -33.13
C PRO A 255 10.63 12.11 -33.42
N GLY A 256 10.65 10.80 -33.61
CA GLY A 256 9.57 10.11 -34.34
C GLY A 256 8.73 9.16 -33.51
N ILE A 257 7.60 8.76 -34.11
CA ILE A 257 6.66 7.77 -33.59
C ILE A 257 7.09 6.39 -34.12
N MET A 258 7.28 5.40 -33.26
CA MET A 258 7.38 4.02 -33.73
C MET A 258 5.97 3.46 -33.94
N GLY A 259 5.68 3.06 -35.18
CA GLY A 259 4.48 2.31 -35.55
C GLY A 259 4.50 0.86 -35.07
#